data_AF-A0A958WEJ9-F1
#
_entry.id   AF-A0A958WEJ9-F1
#
_cell.length_a   1.000
_cell.length_b   1.000
_cell.length_c   1.000
_cell.angle_alpha   90.00
_cell.angle_beta   90.00
_cell.angle_gamma   90.00
#
_symmetry.space_group_name_H-M   'P 1'
#
loop_
_entity.id
_entity.type
_entity.pdbx_description
1 polymer ?
#
loop_
_entity_poly.entity_id
_entity_poly.type
_entity_poly.pdbx_seq_one_letter_code
_entity_poly.pdbx_strand_id
1 'polypeptide(L)'
;MFSGSVGYGNTFFSHKLDGFGISQADGVPPTIFPAGQGNKYSNWVNTATDAPPQGPDSFTVSSDTSRLKFKGNAMNIPIKLTLHYEFLEKYRIGGGYSYEFMAMGDFRPIPYADRINTFRPDRPTGFMKKYFGMLGVSFYRWNDYLFTGDVNVGGYKPGNNFEKSLIKKGVYVNAGVTIERDFSEYFRVFARPSFEIKNYTLSMPGSNGQSIVHNLNAVYLNIGLSYRIPELPRCYNPDCHVQINHAHGNKEYRSRMHPFWKKQNPHYGENYPKPVREKRKNRRKLNPY
;
A
#
# COMPACT_ATOMS: atom_id res chain seq x y z
N MET A 1 -9.48 -6.08 -14.82
CA MET A 1 -9.91 -4.90 -14.06
C MET A 1 -8.66 -4.10 -13.68
N PHE A 2 -8.69 -2.79 -13.91
CA PHE A 2 -7.61 -1.87 -13.54
C PHE A 2 -8.06 -1.06 -12.34
N SER A 3 -7.21 -0.83 -11.35
CA SER A 3 -7.54 0.03 -10.22
C SER A 3 -6.40 0.99 -9.90
N GLY A 4 -6.77 2.21 -9.51
CA GLY A 4 -5.86 3.21 -8.99
C GLY A 4 -6.35 3.71 -7.65
N SER A 5 -5.45 3.89 -6.69
CA SER A 5 -5.77 4.43 -5.36
C SER A 5 -4.67 5.31 -4.80
N VAL A 6 -5.08 6.19 -3.92
CA VAL A 6 -4.21 6.93 -3.00
C VAL A 6 -4.63 6.56 -1.57
N GLY A 7 -3.73 6.68 -0.62
CA GLY A 7 -4.07 6.38 0.77
C GLY A 7 -3.23 7.12 1.78
N TYR A 8 -3.49 6.76 3.03
CA TYR A 8 -2.69 7.13 4.18
C TYR A 8 -2.31 5.86 4.93
N GLY A 9 -1.09 5.82 5.42
CA GLY A 9 -0.64 4.76 6.31
C GLY A 9 0.28 5.25 7.41
N ASN A 10 0.40 4.42 8.43
CA ASN A 10 1.34 4.61 9.52
C ASN A 10 2.17 3.33 9.69
N THR A 11 3.47 3.44 9.50
CA THR A 11 4.44 2.37 9.73
C THR A 11 4.98 2.45 11.14
N PHE A 12 4.88 1.36 11.88
CA PHE A 12 5.45 1.16 13.20
C PHE A 12 6.80 0.44 13.06
N PHE A 13 7.87 1.20 13.24
CA PHE A 13 9.23 0.68 13.27
C PHE A 13 9.54 0.05 14.62
N SER A 14 10.21 -1.09 14.59
CA SER A 14 10.78 -1.70 15.79
C SER A 14 12.02 -2.51 15.43
N HIS A 15 13.09 -2.32 16.20
CA HIS A 15 14.30 -3.14 16.13
C HIS A 15 14.87 -3.38 17.52
N LYS A 16 15.54 -4.51 17.65
CA LYS A 16 16.38 -4.84 18.81
C LYS A 16 17.82 -4.61 18.42
N LEU A 17 18.66 -4.34 19.41
CA LEU A 17 20.10 -4.14 19.22
C LEU A 17 20.89 -5.35 19.74
N ASP A 18 20.49 -6.55 19.32
CA ASP A 18 21.14 -7.79 19.74
C ASP A 18 22.59 -7.82 19.23
N GLY A 19 23.57 -7.96 20.13
CA GLY A 19 25.00 -7.92 19.82
C GLY A 19 25.61 -6.50 19.77
N PHE A 20 24.82 -5.47 20.05
CA PHE A 20 25.26 -4.07 20.10
C PHE A 20 25.05 -3.48 21.50
N GLY A 21 25.92 -2.55 21.90
CA GLY A 21 25.70 -1.63 23.01
C GLY A 21 25.29 -0.25 22.55
N ILE A 22 24.85 0.59 23.49
CA ILE A 22 24.54 2.00 23.28
C ILE A 22 25.49 2.84 24.15
N SER A 23 25.97 3.94 23.57
CA SER A 23 26.69 5.01 24.25
C SER A 23 25.87 6.30 24.09
N GLN A 24 25.56 6.95 25.21
CA GLN A 24 24.73 8.13 25.28
C GLN A 24 25.38 9.21 26.15
N ALA A 25 25.77 10.33 25.55
CA ALA A 25 26.09 11.57 26.26
C ALA A 25 24.88 12.53 26.24
N ASP A 26 24.78 13.40 27.24
CA ASP A 26 23.67 14.34 27.34
C ASP A 26 23.61 15.30 26.14
N GLY A 27 22.39 15.59 25.67
CA GLY A 27 22.15 16.55 24.58
C GLY A 27 22.54 16.10 23.17
N VAL A 28 23.07 14.89 22.97
CA VAL A 28 23.40 14.34 21.62
C VAL A 28 22.58 13.10 21.28
N PRO A 29 22.43 12.75 19.98
CA PRO A 29 21.85 11.47 19.59
C PRO A 29 22.65 10.29 20.15
N PRO A 30 22.01 9.16 20.51
CA PRO A 30 22.72 7.95 20.91
C PRO A 30 23.58 7.44 19.76
N THR A 31 24.64 6.73 20.11
CA THR A 31 25.43 5.92 19.17
C THR A 31 25.40 4.47 19.60
N ILE A 32 25.52 3.56 18.65
CA ILE A 32 25.65 2.13 18.93
C ILE A 32 27.07 1.65 18.66
N PHE A 33 27.49 0.59 19.34
CA PHE A 33 28.76 -0.06 19.08
C PHE A 33 28.60 -1.58 19.12
N PRO A 34 29.30 -2.32 18.25
CA PRO A 34 29.31 -3.77 18.30
C PRO A 34 30.02 -4.25 19.57
N ALA A 35 29.49 -5.27 20.23
CA ALA A 35 30.10 -5.80 21.46
C ALA A 35 31.55 -6.26 21.19
N GLY A 36 32.49 -5.80 22.03
CA GLY A 36 33.91 -6.13 21.89
C GLY A 36 34.68 -5.33 20.81
N GLN A 37 34.08 -4.27 20.24
CA GLN A 37 34.74 -3.40 19.26
C GLN A 37 34.65 -1.91 19.62
N GLY A 38 35.63 -1.13 19.15
CA GLY A 38 35.71 0.32 19.40
C GLY A 38 34.93 1.20 18.42
N ASN A 39 34.47 0.65 17.30
CA ASN A 39 33.74 1.41 16.28
C ASN A 39 32.35 1.80 16.79
N LYS A 40 31.99 3.07 16.64
CA LYS A 40 30.67 3.59 17.00
C LYS A 40 29.93 4.02 15.74
N TYR A 41 28.62 3.85 15.74
CA TYR A 41 27.75 4.19 14.62
C TYR A 41 26.57 5.05 15.07
N SER A 42 26.21 6.01 14.23
CA SER A 42 24.97 6.77 14.29
C SER A 42 24.03 6.32 13.16
N ASN A 43 22.77 6.73 13.23
CA ASN A 43 21.77 6.52 12.18
C ASN A 43 21.68 5.06 11.68
N TRP A 44 21.69 4.10 12.61
CA TRP A 44 21.56 2.66 12.36
C TRP A 44 20.13 2.23 11.99
N VAL A 45 19.37 3.13 11.36
CA VAL A 45 18.07 2.83 10.76
C VAL A 45 18.21 2.89 9.25
N ASN A 46 18.84 3.95 8.73
CA ASN A 46 18.82 4.24 7.30
C ASN A 46 20.18 4.14 6.60
N THR A 47 21.29 4.49 7.27
CA THR A 47 22.61 4.61 6.62
C THR A 47 23.77 4.01 7.39
N ALA A 48 23.67 3.81 8.72
CA ALA A 48 24.75 3.31 9.59
C ALA A 48 26.10 4.03 9.35
N THR A 49 26.21 5.24 9.88
CA THR A 49 27.36 6.13 9.66
C THR A 49 28.31 6.07 10.85
N ASP A 50 29.62 6.13 10.61
CA ASP A 50 30.61 6.16 11.68
C ASP A 50 30.39 7.39 12.57
N ALA A 51 30.53 7.19 13.88
CA ALA A 51 30.32 8.22 14.87
C ALA A 51 31.54 8.36 15.80
N PRO A 52 31.88 9.59 16.22
CA PRO A 52 32.97 9.80 17.15
C PRO A 52 32.63 9.24 18.55
N PRO A 53 33.65 8.93 19.37
CA PRO A 53 33.46 8.61 20.78
C PRO A 53 32.69 9.72 21.52
N GLN A 54 31.55 9.36 22.09
CA GLN A 54 30.92 10.15 23.15
C GLN A 54 31.74 9.91 24.42
N GLY A 55 32.22 10.98 25.06
CA GLY A 55 33.29 10.99 26.07
C GLY A 55 33.10 10.06 27.30
N PRO A 56 34.02 10.13 28.28
CA PRO A 56 34.08 9.17 29.39
C PRO A 56 32.82 9.14 30.26
N ASP A 57 32.08 10.26 30.36
CA ASP A 57 30.86 10.37 31.16
C ASP A 57 29.59 9.84 30.45
N SER A 58 29.74 9.26 29.24
CA SER A 58 28.59 8.74 28.51
C SER A 58 27.98 7.50 29.18
N PHE A 59 26.66 7.51 29.35
CA PHE A 59 25.90 6.34 29.76
C PHE A 59 26.09 5.22 28.73
N THR A 60 26.61 4.08 29.20
CA THR A 60 26.94 2.94 28.34
C THR A 60 26.24 1.69 28.84
N VAL A 61 25.60 0.96 27.92
CA VAL A 61 24.90 -0.29 28.22
C VAL A 61 25.06 -1.27 27.07
N SER A 62 25.37 -2.53 27.37
CA SER A 62 25.47 -3.61 26.37
C SER A 62 24.14 -4.37 26.24
N SER A 63 23.88 -4.93 25.07
CA SER A 63 22.78 -5.87 24.88
C SER A 63 22.97 -7.20 25.61
N ASP A 64 24.20 -7.53 26.01
CA ASP A 64 24.49 -8.75 26.80
C ASP A 64 23.83 -8.71 28.18
N THR A 65 23.67 -7.50 28.74
CA THR A 65 23.10 -7.29 30.08
C THR A 65 21.67 -6.74 30.04
N SER A 66 21.21 -6.25 28.89
CA SER A 66 19.87 -5.66 28.76
C SER A 66 19.26 -5.79 27.36
N ARG A 67 17.93 -5.86 27.28
CA ARG A 67 17.22 -6.01 25.99
C ARG A 67 17.00 -4.66 25.30
N LEU A 68 18.07 -4.11 24.73
CA LEU A 68 18.06 -2.83 24.04
C LEU A 68 17.12 -2.85 22.82
N LYS A 69 16.17 -1.90 22.78
CA LYS A 69 15.11 -1.84 21.78
C LYS A 69 14.69 -0.41 21.50
N PHE A 70 14.46 -0.09 20.23
CA PHE A 70 13.86 1.16 19.80
C PHE A 70 12.55 0.94 19.06
N LYS A 71 11.66 1.92 19.17
CA LYS A 71 10.44 2.03 18.35
C LYS A 71 10.32 3.41 17.75
N GLY A 72 9.82 3.48 16.53
CA GLY A 72 9.54 4.74 15.85
C GLY A 72 8.29 4.61 14.99
N ASN A 73 7.77 5.73 14.51
CA ASN A 73 6.65 5.74 13.57
C ASN A 73 7.06 6.47 12.29
N ALA A 74 6.44 6.11 11.18
CA ALA A 74 6.53 6.87 9.94
C ALA A 74 5.17 7.04 9.30
N MET A 75 4.91 8.22 8.77
CA MET A 75 3.77 8.47 7.92
C MET A 75 4.03 7.95 6.52
N ASN A 76 3.03 7.37 5.88
CA ASN A 76 3.10 6.84 4.52
C ASN A 76 1.96 7.40 3.67
N ILE A 77 2.26 7.82 2.44
CA ILE A 77 1.26 8.20 1.43
C ILE A 77 1.50 7.34 0.19
N PRO A 78 0.81 6.19 0.07
CA PRO A 78 0.91 5.33 -1.10
C PRO A 78 0.04 5.82 -2.25
N ILE A 79 0.59 5.75 -3.45
CA ILE A 79 -0.17 5.69 -4.71
C ILE A 79 -0.03 4.25 -5.22
N LYS A 80 -1.14 3.58 -5.47
CA LYS A 80 -1.16 2.15 -5.84
C LYS A 80 -1.94 1.95 -7.13
N LEU A 81 -1.33 1.23 -8.07
CA LEU A 81 -1.95 0.77 -9.30
C LEU A 81 -2.02 -0.76 -9.27
N THR A 82 -3.15 -1.32 -9.64
CA THR A 82 -3.35 -2.77 -9.69
C THR A 82 -4.03 -3.18 -10.99
N LEU A 83 -3.66 -4.36 -11.47
CA LEU A 83 -4.35 -5.06 -12.54
C LEU A 83 -4.71 -6.44 -12.03
N HIS A 84 -5.99 -6.80 -12.09
CA HIS A 84 -6.45 -8.12 -11.71
C HIS A 84 -7.52 -8.66 -12.62
N TYR A 85 -7.59 -9.97 -12.67
CA TYR A 85 -8.65 -10.74 -13.29
C TYR A 85 -9.57 -11.29 -12.20
N GLU A 86 -10.87 -11.16 -12.42
CA GLU A 86 -11.90 -11.76 -11.56
C GLU A 86 -12.42 -13.01 -12.27
N PHE A 87 -12.39 -14.16 -11.60
CA PHE A 87 -12.93 -15.41 -12.13
C PHE A 87 -13.97 -15.98 -11.18
N LEU A 88 -15.01 -16.61 -11.77
CA LEU A 88 -16.19 -17.12 -11.06
C LEU A 88 -16.88 -16.05 -10.21
N GLU A 89 -16.73 -14.77 -10.57
CA GLU A 89 -17.21 -13.59 -9.82
C GLU A 89 -16.77 -13.50 -8.35
N LYS A 90 -15.87 -14.38 -7.92
CA LYS A 90 -15.51 -14.57 -6.50
C LYS A 90 -14.03 -14.41 -6.25
N TYR A 91 -13.20 -14.93 -7.13
CA TYR A 91 -11.76 -14.96 -6.92
C TYR A 91 -11.07 -13.88 -7.73
N ARG A 92 -10.07 -13.25 -7.12
CA ARG A 92 -9.21 -12.23 -7.75
C ARG A 92 -7.81 -12.74 -7.82
N ILE A 93 -7.20 -12.62 -8.99
CA ILE A 93 -5.77 -12.86 -9.18
C ILE A 93 -5.19 -11.73 -10.01
N GLY A 94 -4.04 -11.21 -9.61
CA GLY A 94 -3.43 -10.12 -10.32
C GLY A 94 -2.10 -9.69 -9.72
N GLY A 95 -1.74 -8.45 -10.01
CA GLY A 95 -0.57 -7.82 -9.45
C GLY A 95 -0.69 -6.32 -9.47
N GLY A 96 0.32 -5.66 -8.91
CA GLY A 96 0.34 -4.21 -8.89
C GLY A 96 1.68 -3.63 -8.49
N TYR A 97 1.68 -2.31 -8.56
CA TYR A 97 2.81 -1.47 -8.24
C TYR A 97 2.35 -0.37 -7.29
N SER A 98 3.16 -0.06 -6.29
CA SER A 98 2.93 1.06 -5.39
C SER A 98 4.16 1.95 -5.32
N TYR A 99 3.90 3.27 -5.36
CA TYR A 99 4.88 4.31 -5.10
C TYR A 99 4.45 5.05 -3.85
N GLU A 100 5.28 4.98 -2.82
CA GLU A 100 4.92 5.43 -1.48
C GLU A 100 5.89 6.49 -0.99
N PHE A 101 5.39 7.66 -0.63
CA PHE A 101 6.16 8.60 0.17
C PHE A 101 6.16 8.14 1.63
N MET A 102 7.32 8.14 2.27
CA MET A 102 7.51 7.76 3.68
C MET A 102 8.24 8.89 4.40
N ALA A 103 7.71 9.30 5.55
CA ALA A 103 8.32 10.28 6.44
C ALA A 103 8.48 9.69 7.84
N MET A 104 9.71 9.31 8.20
CA MET A 104 10.10 8.80 9.50
C MET A 104 10.15 9.92 10.55
N GLY A 105 9.54 9.64 11.69
CA GLY A 105 9.65 10.43 12.91
C GLY A 105 10.77 9.91 13.82
N ASP A 106 10.65 10.26 15.09
CA ASP A 106 11.67 9.94 16.08
C ASP A 106 11.58 8.48 16.54
N PHE A 107 12.75 7.92 16.78
CA PHE A 107 12.96 6.62 17.39
C PHE A 107 13.22 6.81 18.87
N ARG A 108 12.39 6.14 19.67
CA ARG A 108 12.43 6.19 21.13
C ARG A 108 12.97 4.87 21.67
N PRO A 109 13.92 4.91 22.62
CA PRO A 109 14.32 3.72 23.36
C PRO A 109 13.17 3.25 24.24
N ILE A 110 13.05 1.93 24.41
CA ILE A 110 12.04 1.34 25.29
C ILE A 110 12.61 1.09 26.70
N PRO A 111 13.75 0.40 26.87
CA PRO A 111 14.48 0.44 28.13
C PRO A 111 15.28 1.74 28.26
N TYR A 112 15.47 2.20 29.50
CA TYR A 112 16.27 3.40 29.82
C TYR A 112 15.81 4.65 29.07
N ALA A 113 14.49 4.84 28.92
CA ALA A 113 13.92 6.01 28.24
C ALA A 113 14.24 7.35 28.93
N ASP A 114 14.64 7.28 30.19
CA ASP A 114 15.15 8.38 31.02
C ASP A 114 16.65 8.67 30.82
N ARG A 115 17.42 7.71 30.27
CA ARG A 115 18.88 7.82 30.11
C ARG A 115 19.39 7.70 28.68
N ILE A 116 18.52 7.35 27.73
CA ILE A 116 18.85 7.24 26.31
C ILE A 116 17.95 8.22 25.57
N ASN A 117 18.57 9.08 24.77
CA ASN A 117 17.85 10.11 24.04
C ASN A 117 17.07 9.49 22.88
N THR A 118 15.95 10.15 22.54
CA THR A 118 15.27 9.89 21.27
C THR A 118 16.10 10.43 20.12
N PHE A 119 16.08 9.78 18.96
CA PHE A 119 16.79 10.28 17.79
C PHE A 119 15.95 10.21 16.53
N ARG A 120 16.28 11.08 15.58
CA ARG A 120 15.67 11.07 14.25
C ARG A 120 16.72 10.63 13.22
N PRO A 121 16.37 9.75 12.27
CA PRO A 121 17.28 9.39 11.18
C PRO A 121 17.65 10.62 10.33
N ASP A 122 18.91 10.71 9.88
CA ASP A 122 19.42 11.88 9.14
C ASP A 122 18.68 12.14 7.82
N ARG A 123 18.18 11.07 7.19
CA ARG A 123 17.35 11.10 5.98
C ARG A 123 15.95 10.61 6.31
N PRO A 124 15.10 11.42 6.97
CA PRO A 124 13.82 10.94 7.49
C PRO A 124 12.78 10.74 6.39
N THR A 125 12.91 11.39 5.23
CA THR A 125 11.90 11.37 4.17
C THR A 125 12.42 10.75 2.88
N GLY A 126 11.59 9.95 2.22
CA GLY A 126 11.90 9.43 0.90
C GLY A 126 10.82 8.52 0.34
N PHE A 127 11.06 8.00 -0.87
CA PHE A 127 10.08 7.18 -1.58
C PHE A 127 10.41 5.70 -1.53
N MET A 128 9.41 4.85 -1.43
CA MET A 128 9.51 3.40 -1.50
C MET A 128 8.69 2.87 -2.66
N LYS A 129 9.30 2.00 -3.47
CA LYS A 129 8.61 1.28 -4.56
C LYS A 129 8.23 -0.10 -4.07
N LYS A 130 7.02 -0.58 -4.36
CA LYS A 130 6.57 -1.95 -4.05
C LYS A 130 6.01 -2.60 -5.31
N TYR A 131 6.32 -3.87 -5.52
CA TYR A 131 5.77 -4.71 -6.59
C TYR A 131 5.24 -5.99 -5.96
N PHE A 132 4.02 -6.37 -6.31
CA PHE A 132 3.34 -7.48 -5.63
C PHE A 132 2.40 -8.24 -6.56
N GLY A 133 2.27 -9.54 -6.30
CA GLY A 133 1.13 -10.33 -6.73
C GLY A 133 -0.02 -10.16 -5.74
N MET A 134 -1.24 -10.33 -6.22
CA MET A 134 -2.47 -10.15 -5.46
C MET A 134 -3.36 -11.38 -5.63
N LEU A 135 -3.89 -11.88 -4.52
CA LEU A 135 -4.93 -12.90 -4.47
C LEU A 135 -6.07 -12.39 -3.58
N GLY A 136 -7.32 -12.61 -3.98
CA GLY A 136 -8.45 -12.19 -3.19
C GLY A 136 -9.69 -13.07 -3.36
N VAL A 137 -10.56 -13.03 -2.37
CA VAL A 137 -11.82 -13.77 -2.33
C VAL A 137 -12.93 -12.82 -1.88
N SER A 138 -13.92 -12.62 -2.74
CA SER A 138 -15.16 -11.93 -2.42
C SER A 138 -16.02 -12.85 -1.55
N PHE A 139 -16.48 -12.34 -0.42
CA PHE A 139 -17.16 -13.17 0.59
C PHE A 139 -18.52 -12.64 1.03
N TYR A 140 -18.81 -11.36 0.82
CA TYR A 140 -20.09 -10.78 1.24
C TYR A 140 -20.51 -9.66 0.28
N ARG A 141 -21.80 -9.62 -0.06
CA ARG A 141 -22.41 -8.56 -0.86
C ARG A 141 -23.64 -8.04 -0.12
N TRP A 142 -23.70 -6.73 0.07
CA TRP A 142 -24.83 -6.05 0.71
C TRP A 142 -25.28 -4.88 -0.15
N ASN A 143 -26.44 -5.03 -0.80
CA ASN A 143 -26.92 -4.09 -1.82
C ASN A 143 -25.83 -3.84 -2.89
N ASP A 144 -25.45 -2.57 -3.08
CA ASP A 144 -24.43 -2.14 -4.03
C ASP A 144 -22.99 -2.30 -3.51
N TYR A 145 -22.79 -2.85 -2.30
CA TYR A 145 -21.49 -3.02 -1.67
C TYR A 145 -20.97 -4.45 -1.78
N LEU A 146 -19.72 -4.61 -2.22
CA LEU A 146 -19.00 -5.89 -2.28
C LEU A 146 -17.80 -5.88 -1.35
N PHE A 147 -17.67 -6.91 -0.53
CA PHE A 147 -16.55 -7.11 0.38
C PHE A 147 -15.65 -8.22 -0.13
N THR A 148 -14.36 -7.92 -0.26
CA THR A 148 -13.32 -8.82 -0.74
C THR A 148 -12.15 -8.84 0.21
N GLY A 149 -11.78 -10.02 0.72
CA GLY A 149 -10.55 -10.20 1.46
C GLY A 149 -9.41 -10.44 0.48
N ASP A 150 -8.32 -9.68 0.58
CA ASP A 150 -7.20 -9.81 -0.34
C ASP A 150 -5.84 -9.78 0.37
N VAL A 151 -4.88 -10.50 -0.22
CA VAL A 151 -3.49 -10.56 0.21
C VAL A 151 -2.60 -10.16 -0.96
N ASN A 152 -1.68 -9.25 -0.69
CA ASN A 152 -0.62 -8.84 -1.60
C ASN A 152 0.71 -9.38 -1.09
N VAL A 153 1.47 -10.06 -1.95
CA VAL A 153 2.80 -10.61 -1.60
C VAL A 153 3.80 -10.17 -2.66
N GLY A 154 4.97 -9.70 -2.24
CA GLY A 154 6.01 -9.35 -3.18
C GLY A 154 7.24 -8.70 -2.56
N GLY A 155 7.87 -7.82 -3.34
CA GLY A 155 9.09 -7.14 -2.95
C GLY A 155 8.92 -5.63 -2.94
N TYR A 156 9.93 -4.97 -2.37
CA TYR A 156 10.00 -3.53 -2.32
C TYR A 156 11.42 -3.04 -2.63
N LYS A 157 11.56 -1.75 -2.90
CA LYS A 157 12.82 -1.07 -3.13
C LYS A 157 12.79 0.26 -2.37
N PRO A 158 13.58 0.39 -1.30
CA PRO A 158 13.78 1.67 -0.61
C PRO A 158 14.36 2.73 -1.55
N GLY A 159 14.06 3.99 -1.26
CA GLY A 159 14.53 5.15 -1.99
C GLY A 159 15.90 5.62 -1.54
N ASN A 160 16.19 6.89 -1.79
CA ASN A 160 17.49 7.49 -1.48
C ASN A 160 17.64 7.86 0.01
N ASN A 161 16.55 7.76 0.77
CA ASN A 161 16.55 7.90 2.22
C ASN A 161 17.17 6.70 2.94
N PHE A 162 17.42 5.61 2.23
CA PHE A 162 18.04 4.40 2.72
C PHE A 162 19.31 4.10 1.94
N GLU A 163 20.37 3.66 2.63
CA GLU A 163 21.60 3.20 2.01
C GLU A 163 21.41 1.75 1.52
N LYS A 164 21.09 1.63 0.22
CA LYS A 164 20.65 0.36 -0.38
C LYS A 164 21.75 -0.70 -0.37
N SER A 165 23.01 -0.29 -0.36
CA SER A 165 24.17 -1.19 -0.31
C SER A 165 24.26 -1.97 1.02
N LEU A 166 23.73 -1.41 2.10
CA LEU A 166 23.76 -2.00 3.44
C LEU A 166 22.49 -2.79 3.79
N ILE A 167 21.45 -2.70 2.95
CA ILE A 167 20.12 -3.22 3.29
C ILE A 167 19.83 -4.51 2.54
N LYS A 168 19.69 -5.60 3.30
CA LYS A 168 19.10 -6.85 2.83
C LYS A 168 17.60 -6.83 3.09
N LYS A 169 16.82 -6.77 2.02
CA LYS A 169 15.36 -6.64 2.05
C LYS A 169 14.70 -7.98 2.37
N GLY A 170 13.64 -7.95 3.18
CA GLY A 170 12.76 -9.09 3.38
C GLY A 170 11.62 -9.17 2.36
N VAL A 171 10.67 -10.06 2.65
CA VAL A 171 9.41 -10.17 1.90
C VAL A 171 8.40 -9.14 2.41
N TYR A 172 7.63 -8.59 1.49
CA TYR A 172 6.47 -7.75 1.78
C TYR A 172 5.19 -8.59 1.69
N VAL A 173 4.37 -8.54 2.74
CA VAL A 173 3.03 -9.14 2.77
C VAL A 173 2.04 -8.10 3.27
N ASN A 174 0.91 -7.93 2.60
CA ASN A 174 -0.16 -7.03 3.03
C ASN A 174 -1.53 -7.68 2.86
N ALA A 175 -2.23 -7.87 3.96
CA ALA A 175 -3.59 -8.39 3.98
C ALA A 175 -4.58 -7.26 4.23
N GLY A 176 -5.73 -7.28 3.56
CA GLY A 176 -6.74 -6.25 3.72
C GLY A 176 -8.13 -6.70 3.31
N VAL A 177 -9.09 -5.82 3.56
CA VAL A 177 -10.47 -5.98 3.11
C VAL A 177 -10.78 -4.81 2.19
N THR A 178 -11.15 -5.11 0.96
CA THR A 178 -11.62 -4.13 -0.02
C THR A 178 -13.14 -4.07 0.04
N ILE A 179 -13.67 -2.86 0.25
CA ILE A 179 -15.09 -2.54 0.25
C ILE A 179 -15.34 -1.74 -1.03
N GLU A 180 -16.03 -2.35 -1.98
CA GLU A 180 -16.33 -1.73 -3.27
C GLU A 180 -17.78 -1.31 -3.33
N ARG A 181 -18.04 -0.18 -4.00
CA ARG A 181 -19.38 0.26 -4.37
C ARG A 181 -19.45 0.43 -5.87
N ASP A 182 -20.42 -0.25 -6.48
CA ASP A 182 -20.70 -0.13 -7.91
C ASP A 182 -21.33 1.24 -8.21
N PHE A 183 -20.70 2.03 -9.07
CA PHE A 183 -21.29 3.27 -9.61
C PHE A 183 -21.80 3.06 -11.03
N SER A 184 -21.07 2.36 -11.88
CA SER A 184 -21.52 1.96 -13.21
C SER A 184 -20.97 0.59 -13.58
N GLU A 185 -21.31 0.09 -14.77
CA GLU A 185 -20.74 -1.16 -15.31
C GLU A 185 -19.20 -1.09 -15.45
N TYR A 186 -18.66 0.13 -15.56
CA TYR A 186 -17.23 0.40 -15.76
C TYR A 186 -16.55 0.80 -14.46
N PHE A 187 -17.20 1.59 -13.61
CA PHE A 187 -16.55 2.26 -12.48
C PHE A 187 -17.04 1.75 -11.14
N ARG A 188 -16.07 1.37 -10.30
CA ARG A 188 -16.25 1.15 -8.87
C ARG A 188 -15.44 2.16 -8.08
N VAL A 189 -15.99 2.60 -6.96
CA VAL A 189 -15.19 3.23 -5.90
C VAL A 189 -14.89 2.16 -4.87
N PHE A 190 -13.70 2.18 -4.29
CA PHE A 190 -13.38 1.29 -3.20
C PHE A 190 -12.65 1.98 -2.06
N ALA A 191 -12.83 1.44 -0.86
CA ALA A 191 -12.01 1.70 0.29
C ALA A 191 -11.37 0.39 0.76
N ARG A 192 -10.09 0.44 1.13
CA ARG A 192 -9.31 -0.74 1.53
C ARG A 192 -8.47 -0.47 2.77
N PRO A 193 -9.00 -0.72 3.98
CA PRO A 193 -8.18 -0.92 5.17
C PRO A 193 -7.30 -2.16 5.01
N SER A 194 -6.03 -2.06 5.42
CA SER A 194 -5.09 -3.20 5.34
C SER A 194 -3.94 -3.09 6.33
N PHE A 195 -3.33 -4.23 6.61
CA PHE A 195 -2.14 -4.38 7.44
C PHE A 195 -1.00 -4.97 6.62
N GLU A 196 0.15 -4.33 6.66
CA GLU A 196 1.40 -4.70 6.01
C GLU A 196 2.40 -5.21 7.05
N ILE A 197 3.06 -6.31 6.72
CA ILE A 197 4.22 -6.85 7.44
C ILE A 197 5.40 -6.82 6.48
N LYS A 198 6.50 -6.22 6.93
CA LYS A 198 7.74 -6.09 6.18
C LYS A 198 8.90 -5.95 7.15
N ASN A 199 10.06 -6.45 6.76
CA ASN A 199 11.30 -6.28 7.51
C ASN A 199 12.49 -6.06 6.56
N TYR A 200 13.55 -5.44 7.08
CA TYR A 200 14.86 -5.47 6.45
C TYR A 200 15.95 -5.71 7.48
N THR A 201 17.07 -6.22 7.01
CA THR A 201 18.30 -6.35 7.79
C THR A 201 19.28 -5.28 7.33
N LEU A 202 19.82 -4.50 8.26
CA LEU A 202 20.87 -3.51 8.03
C LEU A 202 22.21 -4.14 8.42
N SER A 203 23.09 -4.33 7.44
CA SER A 203 24.46 -4.77 7.67
C SER A 203 25.29 -3.60 8.18
N MET A 204 26.01 -3.80 9.28
CA MET A 204 26.82 -2.75 9.88
C MET A 204 28.26 -2.82 9.32
N PRO A 205 28.75 -1.80 8.60
CA PRO A 205 30.09 -1.82 8.01
C PRO A 205 31.18 -1.99 9.07
N GLY A 206 32.16 -2.89 8.88
CA GLY A 206 33.26 -3.04 9.83
C GLY A 206 32.92 -3.73 11.17
N SER A 207 31.73 -4.32 11.30
CA SER A 207 31.23 -4.96 12.53
C SER A 207 31.36 -6.50 12.56
N ASN A 208 32.31 -7.08 11.82
CA ASN A 208 32.47 -8.54 11.68
C ASN A 208 31.19 -9.29 11.23
N GLY A 209 30.37 -8.66 10.39
CA GLY A 209 29.14 -9.27 9.86
C GLY A 209 27.93 -9.18 10.79
N GLN A 210 28.02 -8.42 11.88
CA GLN A 210 26.83 -8.11 12.68
C GLN A 210 25.83 -7.25 11.90
N SER A 211 24.55 -7.44 12.23
CA SER A 211 23.46 -6.78 11.52
C SER A 211 22.27 -6.54 12.43
N ILE A 212 21.45 -5.56 12.06
CA ILE A 212 20.27 -5.16 12.84
C ILE A 212 19.02 -5.46 12.02
N VAL A 213 18.10 -6.20 12.61
CA VAL A 213 16.81 -6.51 11.96
C VAL A 213 15.77 -5.46 12.35
N HIS A 214 15.26 -4.76 11.34
CA HIS A 214 14.20 -3.77 11.48
C HIS A 214 12.87 -4.35 10.99
N ASN A 215 11.84 -4.25 11.84
CA ASN A 215 10.46 -4.59 11.50
C ASN A 215 9.67 -3.30 11.22
N LEU A 216 8.89 -3.33 10.15
CA LEU A 216 8.16 -2.19 9.57
C LEU A 216 6.73 -2.61 9.31
N ASN A 217 5.99 -2.89 10.38
CA ASN A 217 4.58 -3.21 10.26
C ASN A 217 3.80 -1.93 10.01
N ALA A 218 2.82 -1.94 9.12
CA ALA A 218 2.10 -0.73 8.77
C ALA A 218 0.60 -0.95 8.60
N VAL A 219 -0.19 0.02 9.03
CA VAL A 219 -1.63 0.07 8.78
C VAL A 219 -1.88 1.07 7.67
N TYR A 220 -2.74 0.73 6.71
CA TYR A 220 -3.11 1.60 5.60
C TYR A 220 -4.61 1.68 5.42
N LEU A 221 -5.09 2.85 5.01
CA LEU A 221 -6.39 3.05 4.40
C LEU A 221 -6.19 3.63 3.00
N ASN A 222 -6.57 2.85 1.99
CA ASN A 222 -6.52 3.30 0.59
C ASN A 222 -7.94 3.57 0.08
N ILE A 223 -8.11 4.64 -0.70
CA ILE A 223 -9.35 4.97 -1.40
C ILE A 223 -9.02 5.09 -2.87
N GLY A 224 -9.86 4.49 -3.72
CA GLY A 224 -9.56 4.43 -5.14
C GLY A 224 -10.75 4.19 -6.04
N LEU A 225 -10.41 4.13 -7.32
CA LEU A 225 -11.31 3.84 -8.42
C LEU A 225 -10.84 2.59 -9.12
N SER A 226 -11.80 1.77 -9.53
CA SER A 226 -11.55 0.60 -10.36
C SER A 226 -12.34 0.71 -11.66
N TYR A 227 -11.63 0.50 -12.77
CA TYR A 227 -12.15 0.39 -14.10
C TYR A 227 -12.26 -1.08 -14.53
N ARG A 228 -13.47 -1.53 -14.80
CA ARG A 228 -13.78 -2.83 -15.36
C ARG A 228 -13.85 -2.73 -16.88
N ILE A 229 -13.14 -3.61 -17.57
CA ILE A 229 -13.35 -3.81 -19.00
C ILE A 229 -14.64 -4.63 -19.14
N PRO A 230 -15.63 -4.18 -19.93
CA PRO A 230 -16.87 -4.92 -20.13
C PRO A 230 -16.60 -6.27 -20.80
N GLU A 231 -17.35 -7.29 -20.37
CA GLU A 231 -17.25 -8.65 -20.91
C GLU A 231 -17.84 -8.74 -22.32
N LEU A 232 -18.91 -7.99 -22.59
CA LEU A 232 -19.57 -7.97 -23.90
C LEU A 232 -18.99 -6.88 -24.83
N PRO A 233 -18.74 -7.19 -26.11
CA PRO A 233 -18.37 -6.19 -27.10
C PRO A 233 -19.53 -5.22 -27.37
N ARG A 234 -19.22 -3.97 -27.75
CA ARG A 234 -20.26 -3.03 -28.23
C ARG A 234 -20.99 -3.65 -29.40
N CYS A 235 -22.31 -3.46 -29.46
CA CYS A 235 -23.08 -3.82 -30.63
C CYS A 235 -22.45 -3.22 -31.89
N TYR A 236 -22.20 -4.09 -32.87
CA TYR A 236 -21.53 -3.72 -34.11
C TYR A 236 -22.42 -2.84 -34.99
N ASN A 237 -23.74 -3.08 -34.97
CA ASN A 237 -24.71 -2.36 -35.79
C ASN A 237 -24.83 -0.89 -35.31
N PRO A 238 -24.45 0.10 -36.14
CA PRO A 238 -24.53 1.52 -35.77
C PRO A 238 -25.97 2.01 -35.59
N ASP A 239 -26.93 1.40 -36.27
CA ASP A 239 -28.35 1.78 -36.21
C ASP A 239 -29.09 1.07 -35.05
N CYS A 240 -28.39 0.25 -34.26
CA CYS A 240 -28.99 -0.37 -33.09
C CYS A 240 -29.06 0.61 -31.91
N HIS A 241 -30.29 1.04 -31.60
CA HIS A 241 -30.62 1.99 -30.54
C HIS A 241 -31.07 1.30 -29.24
N VAL A 242 -30.93 -0.03 -29.15
CA VAL A 242 -31.33 -0.80 -27.96
C VAL A 242 -30.50 -0.36 -26.75
N GLN A 243 -31.18 -0.11 -25.62
CA GLN A 243 -30.63 0.46 -24.38
C GLN A 243 -30.40 -0.61 -23.30
N ILE A 244 -30.28 -1.87 -23.69
CA ILE A 244 -29.94 -3.00 -22.83
C ILE A 244 -28.96 -3.91 -23.56
N ASN A 245 -28.32 -4.84 -22.83
CA ASN A 245 -27.57 -5.92 -23.46
C ASN A 245 -28.56 -6.74 -24.32
N HIS A 246 -28.20 -6.99 -25.57
CA HIS A 246 -29.08 -7.58 -26.57
C HIS A 246 -28.28 -8.43 -27.54
N ALA A 247 -28.96 -9.38 -28.18
CA ALA A 247 -28.34 -10.24 -29.17
C ALA A 247 -28.53 -9.69 -30.59
N HIS A 248 -27.51 -9.87 -31.43
CA HIS A 248 -27.64 -9.81 -32.88
C HIS A 248 -27.17 -11.15 -33.45
N GLY A 249 -28.09 -11.92 -34.01
CA GLY A 249 -27.85 -13.31 -34.39
C GLY A 249 -27.47 -14.15 -33.16
N ASN A 250 -26.37 -14.91 -33.26
CA ASN A 250 -25.91 -15.83 -32.22
C ASN A 250 -24.89 -15.21 -31.24
N LYS A 251 -24.74 -13.87 -31.24
CA LYS A 251 -23.80 -13.17 -30.34
C LYS A 251 -24.53 -12.12 -29.53
N GLU A 252 -24.19 -12.08 -28.24
CA GLU A 252 -24.63 -11.03 -27.33
C GLU A 252 -23.71 -9.82 -27.42
N TYR A 253 -24.32 -8.65 -27.35
CA TYR A 253 -23.65 -7.36 -27.44
C TYR A 253 -24.16 -6.42 -26.36
N ARG A 254 -23.27 -5.55 -25.89
CA ARG A 254 -23.68 -4.43 -25.05
C ARG A 254 -24.25 -3.29 -25.89
N SER A 255 -25.24 -2.60 -25.33
CA SER A 255 -25.84 -1.41 -25.93
C SER A 255 -24.80 -0.33 -26.27
N ARG A 256 -24.97 0.31 -27.44
CA ARG A 256 -24.18 1.49 -27.85
C ARG A 256 -24.63 2.77 -27.15
N MET A 257 -25.84 2.76 -26.61
CA MET A 257 -26.52 3.93 -26.07
C MET A 257 -26.17 4.23 -24.61
N HIS A 258 -25.42 3.35 -23.93
CA HIS A 258 -25.03 3.57 -22.54
C HIS A 258 -23.78 4.46 -22.42
N PRO A 259 -23.91 5.64 -21.80
CA PRO A 259 -22.77 6.47 -21.48
C PRO A 259 -22.02 5.88 -20.29
N PHE A 260 -20.68 5.88 -20.34
CA PHE A 260 -19.82 5.31 -19.28
C PHE A 260 -19.91 6.05 -17.94
N TRP A 261 -20.41 7.29 -17.94
CA TRP A 261 -20.47 8.19 -16.78
C TRP A 261 -21.81 8.19 -16.04
N LYS A 262 -22.82 7.46 -16.51
CA LYS A 262 -24.13 7.37 -15.83
C LYS A 262 -24.17 6.16 -14.91
N LYS A 263 -24.94 6.27 -13.82
CA LYS A 263 -25.25 5.14 -12.96
C LYS A 263 -25.96 4.06 -13.79
N GLN A 264 -25.55 2.80 -13.61
CA GLN A 264 -26.13 1.66 -14.30
C GLN A 264 -26.41 0.58 -13.26
N ASN A 265 -27.68 0.20 -13.08
CA ASN A 265 -28.01 -0.90 -12.18
C ASN A 265 -27.62 -2.24 -12.84
N PRO A 266 -26.78 -3.10 -12.23
CA PRO A 266 -26.30 -4.33 -12.84
C PRO A 266 -27.38 -5.39 -13.11
N HIS A 267 -28.49 -5.35 -12.37
CA HIS A 267 -29.59 -6.32 -12.51
C HIS A 267 -30.74 -5.83 -13.38
N TYR A 268 -30.80 -4.52 -13.61
CA TYR A 268 -31.79 -3.87 -14.44
C TYR A 268 -31.13 -2.62 -15.00
N GLY A 269 -30.42 -2.77 -16.13
CA GLY A 269 -29.73 -1.67 -16.80
C GLY A 269 -30.59 -0.41 -16.70
N GLU A 270 -30.09 0.61 -15.99
CA GLU A 270 -30.92 1.72 -15.48
C GLU A 270 -31.64 2.38 -16.66
N ASN A 271 -32.87 1.95 -16.87
CA ASN A 271 -33.74 2.43 -17.92
C ASN A 271 -34.94 3.07 -17.25
N TYR A 272 -34.74 4.28 -16.77
CA TYR A 272 -35.83 5.25 -16.81
C TYR A 272 -35.41 6.61 -17.41
N PRO A 273 -34.73 6.68 -18.57
CA PRO A 273 -35.14 7.72 -19.49
C PRO A 273 -36.44 7.23 -20.11
N LYS A 274 -37.54 7.96 -19.92
CA LYS A 274 -38.71 7.86 -20.82
C LYS A 274 -38.22 7.55 -22.24
N PRO A 275 -38.73 6.50 -22.92
CA PRO A 275 -38.35 6.12 -24.27
C PRO A 275 -38.11 7.34 -25.15
N VAL A 276 -37.19 7.29 -26.10
CA VAL A 276 -36.86 8.47 -26.94
C VAL A 276 -38.13 9.11 -27.54
N ARG A 277 -39.14 8.30 -27.87
CA ARG A 277 -40.51 8.69 -28.25
C ARG A 277 -41.26 9.52 -27.20
N GLU A 278 -41.13 9.20 -25.92
CA GLU A 278 -41.83 9.84 -24.81
C GLU A 278 -41.17 11.15 -24.34
N LYS A 279 -39.94 11.44 -24.77
CA LYS A 279 -39.31 12.73 -24.52
C LYS A 279 -40.08 13.82 -25.25
N ARG A 280 -40.35 14.94 -24.58
CA ARG A 280 -41.23 16.04 -25.03
C ARG A 280 -40.95 16.52 -26.48
N LYS A 281 -39.69 16.47 -26.92
CA LYS A 281 -39.25 16.86 -28.27
C LYS A 281 -39.60 15.86 -29.39
N ASN A 282 -39.82 14.58 -29.07
CA ASN A 282 -40.00 13.50 -30.04
C ASN A 282 -41.41 12.91 -30.03
N ARG A 283 -42.27 13.31 -29.09
CA ARG A 283 -43.68 12.86 -28.99
C ARG A 283 -44.51 13.11 -30.25
N ARG A 284 -44.13 14.10 -31.08
CA ARG A 284 -44.83 14.47 -32.31
C ARG A 284 -44.21 13.91 -33.59
N LYS A 285 -43.11 13.14 -33.48
CA LYS A 285 -42.46 12.54 -34.66
C LYS A 285 -43.07 11.17 -34.95
N LEU A 286 -43.44 10.94 -36.21
CA LEU A 286 -43.98 9.65 -36.67
C LEU A 286 -42.94 8.51 -36.53
N ASN A 287 -41.64 8.82 -36.74
CA ASN A 287 -40.53 7.93 -36.42
C ASN A 287 -39.55 8.64 -35.47
N PRO A 288 -39.62 8.33 -34.16
CA PRO A 288 -38.74 8.91 -33.15
C PRO A 288 -37.44 8.12 -32.92
N TYR A 289 -37.21 7.06 -33.70
CA TYR A 289 -35.99 6.25 -33.71
C TYR A 289 -35.14 6.59 -34.93
#